data_AF-A0A0P9R902-F1
#
_entry.id   AF-A0A0P9R902-F1
#
_cell.length_a   1.000
_cell.length_b   1.000
_cell.length_c   1.000
_cell.angle_alpha   90.00
_cell.angle_beta   90.00
_cell.angle_gamma   90.00
#
_symmetry.space_group_name_H-M   'P 1'
#
loop_
_entity.id
_entity.type
_entity.pdbx_description
1 polymer ?
#
loop_
_entity_poly.entity_id
_entity_poly.type
_entity_poly.pdbx_seq_one_letter_code
_entity_poly.pdbx_strand_id
1 'polypeptide(L)'
;MKKIISEEFERYREAIKANLPNHSRDFDRVDLYFDPSGGEYGNGDLRLVDSGNLDEPIYSTASGHGIKRSDIDKHYARTFARFMFLDRVTKALTHDDVATYFSRIIRLVHNDVRIHQMDDRIEIVYHSLQLMARASIFTVSPDLIKFVVLKDHVCFENIKVSYFERNVTYYSKNSNSHVVNRTGVVGALCYEPAFSHSTKLYLAAFDVSIHSIVSIVDLLGDEEKSIAFRFSRRLLDIPLSKGKPYENVLYDILSFVFSNCYEKVEMHVQVANEGGLRVRDIIIDNRDPQNSFLNLLKDNSTHYLLMDAKNYKGLLNVRDIDTFIGYIGENKKFGNFGVILSRRGASKNLKKQLVKKLSQGVEIVVLDESDVLDMIDLRALDRDPMSVIKDKLKQLHFQQ
;
A
#
# COMPACT_ATOMS: atom_id res chain seq x y z
N MET A 1 -25.00 28.75 11.03
CA MET A 1 -23.70 28.29 10.52
C MET A 1 -23.03 29.33 9.60
N LYS A 2 -21.74 29.60 9.79
CA LYS A 2 -20.98 30.62 9.03
C LYS A 2 -19.70 30.01 8.45
N LYS A 3 -19.36 30.37 7.20
CA LYS A 3 -18.05 30.06 6.62
C LYS A 3 -16.95 30.74 7.44
N ILE A 4 -15.85 30.05 7.64
CA ILE A 4 -14.70 30.53 8.40
C ILE A 4 -13.42 30.30 7.61
N ILE A 5 -12.39 31.07 7.94
CA ILE A 5 -11.04 30.95 7.39
C ILE A 5 -10.14 30.47 8.52
N SER A 6 -9.34 29.45 8.23
CA SER A 6 -8.31 28.89 9.09
C SER A 6 -7.00 28.93 8.29
N GLU A 7 -6.04 29.71 8.76
CA GLU A 7 -4.76 29.90 8.06
C GLU A 7 -4.01 28.57 7.92
N GLU A 8 -4.07 27.73 8.95
CA GLU A 8 -3.36 26.46 8.97
C GLU A 8 -4.01 25.45 8.00
N PHE A 9 -5.35 25.41 7.92
CA PHE A 9 -6.05 24.57 6.95
C PHE A 9 -5.76 25.01 5.51
N GLU A 10 -5.75 26.32 5.23
CA GLU A 10 -5.37 26.84 3.92
C GLU A 10 -3.92 26.47 3.56
N ARG A 11 -2.99 26.54 4.53
CA ARG A 11 -1.60 26.10 4.31
C ARG A 11 -1.54 24.62 3.89
N TYR A 12 -2.29 23.75 4.57
CA TYR A 12 -2.38 22.34 4.18
C TYR A 12 -3.02 22.16 2.80
N ARG A 13 -4.10 22.88 2.50
CA ARG A 13 -4.78 22.84 1.20
C ARG A 13 -3.83 23.20 0.06
N GLU A 14 -3.09 24.30 0.19
CA GLU A 14 -2.14 24.73 -0.84
C GLU A 14 -0.98 23.74 -1.01
N ALA A 15 -0.48 23.15 0.08
CA ALA A 15 0.54 22.11 0.00
C ALA A 15 0.04 20.83 -0.70
N ILE A 16 -1.23 20.44 -0.48
CA ILE A 16 -1.86 19.34 -1.22
C ILE A 16 -1.96 19.70 -2.71
N LYS A 17 -2.46 20.89 -3.05
CA LYS A 17 -2.60 21.38 -4.43
C LYS A 17 -1.26 21.42 -5.17
N ALA A 18 -0.18 21.82 -4.49
CA ALA A 18 1.16 21.84 -5.05
C ALA A 18 1.67 20.42 -5.42
N ASN A 19 1.24 19.41 -4.68
CA ASN A 19 1.56 18.00 -4.97
C ASN A 19 0.58 17.35 -5.97
N LEU A 20 -0.59 17.95 -6.21
CA LEU A 20 -1.62 17.48 -7.14
C LEU A 20 -2.03 18.57 -8.15
N PRO A 21 -1.10 19.06 -9.01
CA PRO A 21 -1.35 20.24 -9.84
C PRO A 21 -2.57 20.07 -10.77
N ASN A 22 -2.75 18.88 -11.33
CA ASN A 22 -3.85 18.55 -12.24
C ASN A 22 -5.23 18.48 -11.54
N HIS A 23 -5.24 18.37 -10.21
CA HIS A 23 -6.45 18.25 -9.38
C HIS A 23 -6.62 19.47 -8.45
N SER A 24 -5.82 20.52 -8.62
CA SER A 24 -5.79 21.66 -7.72
C SER A 24 -7.18 22.32 -7.51
N ARG A 25 -7.96 22.43 -8.59
CA ARG A 25 -9.32 23.01 -8.57
C ARG A 25 -10.34 22.18 -7.80
N ASP A 26 -10.10 20.88 -7.62
CA ASP A 26 -11.00 20.02 -6.87
C ASP A 26 -11.02 20.44 -5.40
N PHE A 27 -9.94 21.02 -4.88
CA PHE A 27 -9.82 21.42 -3.47
C PHE A 27 -10.42 22.80 -3.17
N ASP A 28 -10.55 23.67 -4.17
CA ASP A 28 -11.01 25.06 -4.00
C ASP A 28 -12.48 25.17 -3.57
N ARG A 29 -13.24 24.09 -3.76
CA ARG A 29 -14.67 24.04 -3.45
C ARG A 29 -14.96 23.55 -2.02
N VAL A 30 -13.93 23.10 -1.27
CA VAL A 30 -14.12 22.51 0.05
C VAL A 30 -13.83 23.55 1.12
N ASP A 31 -14.82 23.94 1.91
CA ASP A 31 -14.71 25.02 2.89
C ASP A 31 -15.02 24.56 4.32
N LEU A 32 -14.51 25.32 5.30
CA LEU A 32 -14.84 25.14 6.71
C LEU A 32 -16.01 26.03 7.11
N TYR A 33 -16.93 25.46 7.88
CA TYR A 33 -18.08 26.12 8.46
C TYR A 33 -18.10 25.89 9.98
N PHE A 34 -18.50 26.92 10.73
CA PHE A 34 -18.70 26.84 12.17
C PHE A 34 -20.11 27.25 12.53
N ASP A 35 -20.77 26.46 13.36
CA ASP A 35 -22.05 26.77 13.96
C ASP A 35 -21.93 26.90 15.48
N PRO A 36 -21.93 28.12 16.05
CA PRO A 36 -21.75 28.31 17.49
C PRO A 36 -22.90 27.73 18.32
N SER A 37 -24.08 27.53 17.72
CA SER A 37 -25.27 26.90 18.31
C SER A 37 -25.28 25.37 18.23
N GLY A 38 -24.30 24.77 17.55
CA GLY A 38 -24.31 23.35 17.23
C GLY A 38 -24.04 22.46 18.45
N GLY A 39 -24.93 21.50 18.71
CA GLY A 39 -24.77 20.45 19.72
C GLY A 39 -25.80 20.52 20.84
N GLU A 40 -26.21 19.35 21.34
CA GLU A 40 -27.21 19.17 22.41
C GLU A 40 -26.83 19.87 23.73
N TYR A 41 -25.54 20.25 23.87
CA TYR A 41 -24.98 20.92 25.04
C TYR A 41 -24.48 22.37 24.78
N GLY A 42 -24.84 22.98 23.63
CA GLY A 42 -24.45 24.37 23.30
C GLY A 42 -22.99 24.52 22.83
N ASN A 43 -22.50 23.55 22.06
CA ASN A 43 -21.09 23.23 21.96
C ASN A 43 -20.40 23.50 20.62
N GLY A 44 -20.77 24.46 19.77
CA GLY A 44 -19.97 24.78 18.55
C GLY A 44 -19.69 23.60 17.59
N ASP A 45 -20.41 23.48 16.47
CA ASP A 45 -20.17 22.44 15.46
C ASP A 45 -19.23 22.94 14.34
N LEU A 46 -18.16 22.20 14.03
CA LEU A 46 -17.30 22.46 12.87
C LEU A 46 -17.59 21.45 11.77
N ARG A 47 -17.78 21.96 10.55
CA ARG A 47 -18.06 21.16 9.37
C ARG A 47 -17.10 21.46 8.24
N LEU A 48 -16.69 20.40 7.56
CA LEU A 48 -16.02 20.44 6.27
C LEU A 48 -17.07 20.21 5.19
N VAL A 49 -17.21 21.15 4.27
CA VAL A 49 -18.32 21.16 3.33
C VAL A 49 -17.80 21.31 1.90
N ASP A 50 -18.29 20.46 1.00
CA ASP A 50 -18.01 20.58 -0.42
C ASP A 50 -19.08 21.45 -1.10
N SER A 51 -18.67 22.46 -1.85
CA SER A 51 -19.52 23.29 -2.70
C SER A 51 -20.69 23.94 -1.97
N GLY A 52 -20.54 24.17 -0.65
CA GLY A 52 -21.57 24.78 0.19
C GLY A 52 -22.74 23.86 0.55
N ASN A 53 -22.69 22.55 0.28
CA ASN A 53 -23.75 21.61 0.69
C ASN A 53 -23.71 21.33 2.20
N LEU A 54 -24.44 22.14 2.97
CA LEU A 54 -24.46 22.10 4.44
C LEU A 54 -25.20 20.88 5.02
N ASP A 55 -26.05 20.25 4.21
CA ASP A 55 -26.89 19.12 4.61
C ASP A 55 -26.10 17.80 4.61
N GLU A 56 -25.07 17.71 3.77
CA GLU A 56 -24.18 16.55 3.65
C GLU A 56 -22.71 16.98 3.79
N PRO A 57 -22.26 17.35 5.01
CA PRO A 57 -20.86 17.69 5.22
C PRO A 57 -19.97 16.46 4.96
N ILE A 58 -18.76 16.70 4.44
CA ILE A 58 -17.72 15.67 4.32
C ILE A 58 -17.38 15.12 5.70
N TYR A 59 -17.26 16.00 6.68
CA TYR A 59 -16.92 15.67 8.06
C TYR A 59 -17.51 16.72 9.00
N SER A 60 -18.02 16.28 10.15
CA SER A 60 -18.45 17.14 11.26
C SER A 60 -17.81 16.62 12.53
N THR A 61 -17.31 17.55 13.35
CA THR A 61 -16.63 17.17 14.60
C THR A 61 -17.57 16.80 15.72
N ALA A 62 -18.90 16.99 15.57
CA ALA A 62 -19.98 16.76 16.54
C ALA A 62 -19.54 16.15 17.88
N SER A 63 -18.74 16.90 18.63
CA SER A 63 -18.13 16.41 19.85
C SER A 63 -18.95 17.02 20.97
N GLY A 64 -19.32 16.20 21.95
CA GLY A 64 -20.00 16.68 23.15
C GLY A 64 -19.15 17.64 24.00
N HIS A 65 -18.02 18.14 23.48
CA HIS A 65 -17.07 19.02 24.14
C HIS A 65 -17.03 20.34 23.37
N GLY A 66 -17.29 21.47 24.05
CA GLY A 66 -17.43 22.77 23.39
C GLY A 66 -16.23 23.14 22.54
N ILE A 67 -16.41 23.16 21.22
CA ILE A 67 -15.35 23.53 20.29
C ILE A 67 -15.40 25.05 20.08
N LYS A 68 -14.26 25.71 20.32
CA LYS A 68 -14.10 27.13 20.02
C LYS A 68 -13.54 27.28 18.61
N ARG A 69 -13.87 28.40 17.96
CA ARG A 69 -13.30 28.78 16.67
C ARG A 69 -11.76 28.81 16.68
N SER A 70 -11.15 29.16 17.81
CA SER A 70 -9.70 29.16 18.00
C SER A 70 -9.05 27.77 17.97
N ASP A 71 -9.84 26.71 18.14
CA ASP A 71 -9.33 25.35 18.26
C ASP A 71 -9.05 24.74 16.88
N ILE A 72 -9.55 25.37 15.82
CA ILE A 72 -9.42 24.89 14.44
C ILE A 72 -7.96 24.83 14.03
N ASP A 73 -7.26 25.96 14.04
CA ASP A 73 -5.85 26.02 13.67
C ASP A 73 -4.98 25.20 14.63
N LYS A 74 -5.37 25.11 15.92
CA LYS A 74 -4.60 24.41 16.94
C LYS A 74 -4.71 22.88 16.88
N HIS A 75 -5.89 22.36 16.53
CA HIS A 75 -6.20 20.95 16.77
C HIS A 75 -6.86 20.25 15.57
N TYR A 76 -7.57 20.96 14.71
CA TYR A 76 -8.41 20.32 13.70
C TYR A 76 -7.96 20.55 12.25
N ALA A 77 -7.17 21.58 11.96
CA ALA A 77 -6.77 21.94 10.60
C ALA A 77 -6.17 20.76 9.80
N ARG A 78 -5.23 20.02 10.41
CA ARG A 78 -4.64 18.82 9.79
C ARG A 78 -5.67 17.73 9.55
N THR A 79 -6.52 17.45 10.53
CA THR A 79 -7.57 16.43 10.43
C THR A 79 -8.54 16.79 9.31
N PHE A 80 -9.02 18.03 9.25
CA PHE A 80 -9.88 18.50 8.17
C PHE A 80 -9.20 18.43 6.80
N ALA A 81 -7.91 18.77 6.70
CA ALA A 81 -7.16 18.61 5.45
C ALA A 81 -7.03 17.13 5.04
N ARG A 82 -6.87 16.21 6.00
CA ARG A 82 -6.89 14.76 5.78
C ARG A 82 -8.25 14.30 5.24
N PHE A 83 -9.36 14.70 5.86
CA PHE A 83 -10.71 14.38 5.38
C PHE A 83 -11.00 14.96 4.00
N MET A 84 -10.56 16.19 3.73
CA MET A 84 -10.65 16.81 2.41
C MET A 84 -9.90 16.00 1.35
N PHE A 85 -8.65 15.63 1.63
CA PHE A 85 -7.84 14.80 0.73
C PHE A 85 -8.52 13.45 0.45
N LEU A 86 -8.97 12.75 1.49
CA LEU A 86 -9.64 11.44 1.35
C LEU A 86 -11.00 11.52 0.65
N ASP A 87 -11.77 12.59 0.83
CA ASP A 87 -12.99 12.83 0.04
C ASP A 87 -12.68 12.96 -1.45
N ARG A 88 -11.60 13.67 -1.81
CA ARG A 88 -11.16 13.79 -3.21
C ARG A 88 -10.65 12.47 -3.77
N VAL A 89 -9.88 11.71 -2.99
CA VAL A 89 -9.46 10.34 -3.35
C VAL A 89 -10.71 9.51 -3.70
N THR A 90 -11.64 9.41 -2.76
CA THR A 90 -12.82 8.53 -2.90
C THR A 90 -13.79 8.99 -3.99
N LYS A 91 -13.84 10.28 -4.32
CA LYS A 91 -14.56 10.79 -5.50
C LYS A 91 -13.88 10.44 -6.82
N ALA A 92 -12.56 10.41 -6.87
CA ALA A 92 -11.82 10.09 -8.08
C ALA A 92 -11.75 8.59 -8.37
N LEU A 93 -11.75 7.75 -7.34
CA LEU A 93 -11.74 6.28 -7.50
C LEU A 93 -12.94 5.76 -8.27
N THR A 94 -12.69 4.83 -9.19
CA THR A 94 -13.72 4.01 -9.81
C THR A 94 -14.08 2.82 -8.92
N HIS A 95 -15.22 2.18 -9.18
CA HIS A 95 -15.54 0.88 -8.58
C HIS A 95 -14.47 -0.19 -8.82
N ASP A 96 -13.80 -0.21 -9.97
CA ASP A 96 -12.71 -1.14 -10.26
C ASP A 96 -11.51 -0.92 -9.33
N ASP A 97 -11.15 0.34 -9.06
CA ASP A 97 -10.07 0.68 -8.14
C ASP A 97 -10.38 0.22 -6.71
N VAL A 98 -11.62 0.47 -6.27
CA VAL A 98 -12.12 0.06 -4.95
C VAL A 98 -12.12 -1.46 -4.83
N ALA A 99 -12.66 -2.17 -5.82
CA ALA A 99 -12.68 -3.63 -5.83
C ALA A 99 -11.26 -4.22 -5.87
N THR A 100 -10.36 -3.63 -6.64
CA THR A 100 -8.95 -4.05 -6.71
C THR A 100 -8.27 -3.89 -5.35
N TYR A 101 -8.47 -2.74 -4.70
CA TYR A 101 -7.91 -2.47 -3.38
C TYR A 101 -8.45 -3.43 -2.30
N PHE A 102 -9.77 -3.57 -2.19
CA PHE A 102 -10.36 -4.44 -1.18
C PHE A 102 -10.09 -5.91 -1.46
N SER A 103 -10.14 -6.37 -2.72
CA SER A 103 -9.78 -7.75 -3.04
C SER A 103 -8.32 -8.05 -2.72
N ARG A 104 -7.40 -7.09 -2.92
CA ARG A 104 -6.01 -7.22 -2.46
C ARG A 104 -5.98 -7.42 -0.95
N ILE A 105 -6.63 -6.57 -0.16
CA ILE A 105 -6.66 -6.68 1.32
C ILE A 105 -7.28 -8.00 1.78
N ILE A 106 -8.42 -8.39 1.21
CA ILE A 106 -9.11 -9.63 1.58
C ILE A 106 -8.22 -10.84 1.27
N ARG A 107 -7.50 -10.84 0.13
CA ARG A 107 -6.52 -11.88 -0.23
C ARG A 107 -5.36 -12.00 0.74
N LEU A 108 -5.08 -10.96 1.53
CA LEU A 108 -4.05 -11.03 2.58
C LEU A 108 -4.49 -11.91 3.76
N VAL A 109 -5.79 -12.15 3.91
CA VAL A 109 -6.37 -12.92 5.03
C VAL A 109 -7.00 -14.23 4.56
N HIS A 110 -7.54 -14.23 3.35
CA HIS A 110 -8.29 -15.33 2.75
C HIS A 110 -7.56 -15.83 1.50
N ASN A 111 -7.26 -17.12 1.46
CA ASN A 111 -6.59 -17.73 0.30
C ASN A 111 -7.57 -18.10 -0.82
N ASP A 112 -8.87 -18.15 -0.52
CA ASP A 112 -9.96 -18.65 -1.36
C ASP A 112 -10.78 -17.54 -2.05
N VAL A 113 -10.22 -16.34 -2.15
CA VAL A 113 -10.91 -15.18 -2.73
C VAL A 113 -11.22 -15.38 -4.21
N ARG A 114 -12.50 -15.31 -4.54
CA ARG A 114 -13.03 -15.33 -5.91
C ARG A 114 -13.60 -13.97 -6.27
N ILE A 115 -13.37 -13.53 -7.51
CA ILE A 115 -13.86 -12.24 -8.01
C ILE A 115 -14.78 -12.53 -9.19
N HIS A 116 -16.02 -12.07 -9.11
CA HIS A 116 -17.02 -12.18 -10.16
C HIS A 116 -17.33 -10.79 -10.71
N GLN A 117 -17.08 -10.60 -12.00
CA GLN A 117 -17.40 -9.37 -12.72
C GLN A 117 -18.81 -9.50 -13.32
N MET A 118 -19.69 -8.56 -13.01
CA MET A 118 -21.07 -8.50 -13.52
C MET A 118 -21.32 -7.15 -14.21
N ASP A 119 -22.46 -7.04 -14.89
CA ASP A 119 -22.80 -5.83 -15.65
C ASP A 119 -22.96 -4.60 -14.75
N ASP A 120 -23.47 -4.78 -13.54
CA ASP A 120 -23.83 -3.74 -12.57
C ASP A 120 -22.90 -3.69 -11.35
N ARG A 121 -22.05 -4.70 -11.13
CA ARG A 121 -21.22 -4.80 -9.92
C ARG A 121 -20.04 -5.76 -10.05
N ILE A 122 -19.21 -5.76 -9.01
CA ILE A 122 -18.12 -6.72 -8.78
C ILE A 122 -18.39 -7.42 -7.46
N GLU A 123 -18.42 -8.75 -7.45
CA GLU A 123 -18.56 -9.53 -6.22
C GLU A 123 -17.22 -10.15 -5.83
N ILE A 124 -16.75 -9.84 -4.62
CA ILE A 124 -15.56 -10.45 -4.01
C ILE A 124 -16.05 -11.44 -2.96
N VAL A 125 -15.89 -12.73 -3.25
CA VAL A 125 -16.46 -13.84 -2.47
C VAL A 125 -15.34 -14.61 -1.77
N TYR A 126 -15.50 -14.84 -0.47
CA TYR A 126 -14.53 -15.53 0.39
C TYR A 126 -15.22 -16.19 1.57
N HIS A 127 -14.60 -17.18 2.21
CA HIS A 127 -15.19 -17.80 3.40
C HIS A 127 -14.85 -17.03 4.67
N SER A 128 -15.81 -16.97 5.61
CA SER A 128 -15.57 -16.37 6.93
C SER A 128 -14.54 -17.18 7.71
N LEU A 129 -13.60 -16.50 8.36
CA LEU A 129 -12.81 -17.10 9.44
C LEU A 129 -13.58 -16.97 10.75
N GLN A 130 -13.72 -18.07 11.48
CA GLN A 130 -14.31 -18.08 12.81
C GLN A 130 -13.28 -18.62 13.81
N LEU A 131 -13.05 -17.88 14.89
CA LEU A 131 -12.30 -18.38 16.02
C LEU A 131 -13.19 -19.35 16.81
N MET A 132 -12.87 -20.64 16.78
CA MET A 132 -13.50 -21.61 17.68
C MET A 132 -12.84 -21.48 19.06
N ALA A 133 -13.38 -20.58 19.88
CA ALA A 133 -12.80 -20.23 21.19
C ALA A 133 -12.49 -21.44 22.08
N ARG A 134 -13.29 -22.53 22.01
CA ARG A 134 -13.07 -23.75 22.80
C ARG A 134 -11.84 -24.56 22.36
N ALA A 135 -11.44 -24.45 21.10
CA ALA A 135 -10.32 -25.16 20.53
C ALA A 135 -9.11 -24.24 20.29
N SER A 136 -9.25 -22.93 20.51
CA SER A 136 -8.24 -21.91 20.19
C SER A 136 -7.70 -22.02 18.76
N ILE A 137 -8.51 -22.54 17.83
CA ILE A 137 -8.19 -22.65 16.40
C ILE A 137 -9.10 -21.73 15.60
N PHE A 138 -8.55 -21.17 14.53
CA PHE A 138 -9.37 -20.57 13.48
C PHE A 138 -9.89 -21.68 12.57
N THR A 139 -11.18 -21.68 12.33
CA THR A 139 -11.83 -22.55 11.35
C THR A 139 -12.47 -21.71 10.27
N VAL A 140 -12.53 -22.27 9.07
CA VAL A 140 -13.25 -21.67 7.96
C VAL A 140 -14.72 -22.04 8.13
N SER A 141 -15.59 -21.04 8.33
CA SER A 141 -17.03 -21.28 8.30
C SER A 141 -17.45 -21.67 6.86
N PRO A 142 -18.40 -22.59 6.68
CA PRO A 142 -19.03 -22.79 5.37
C PRO A 142 -19.73 -21.54 4.84
N ASP A 143 -19.98 -20.55 5.71
CA ASP A 143 -20.59 -19.29 5.33
C ASP A 143 -19.70 -18.49 4.37
N LEU A 144 -20.23 -18.25 3.17
CA LEU A 144 -19.65 -17.34 2.21
C LEU A 144 -19.96 -15.90 2.59
N ILE A 145 -18.91 -15.09 2.69
CA ILE A 145 -18.98 -13.64 2.75
C ILE A 145 -18.87 -13.10 1.32
N LYS A 146 -19.69 -12.09 0.99
CA LYS A 146 -19.54 -11.32 -0.24
C LYS A 146 -19.31 -9.85 0.09
N PHE A 147 -18.29 -9.26 -0.51
CA PHE A 147 -18.14 -7.82 -0.62
C PHE A 147 -18.51 -7.40 -2.03
N VAL A 148 -19.59 -6.65 -2.16
CA VAL A 148 -20.21 -6.32 -3.45
C VAL A 148 -19.98 -4.85 -3.76
N VAL A 149 -19.17 -4.57 -4.77
CA VAL A 149 -18.83 -3.21 -5.20
C VAL A 149 -19.70 -2.84 -6.40
N LEU A 150 -20.63 -1.91 -6.20
CA LEU A 150 -21.50 -1.44 -7.28
C LEU A 150 -20.78 -0.48 -8.21
N LYS A 151 -21.12 -0.54 -9.50
CA LYS A 151 -20.62 0.43 -10.47
C LYS A 151 -21.21 1.82 -10.20
N ASP A 152 -20.45 2.86 -10.52
CA ASP A 152 -20.78 4.26 -10.19
C ASP A 152 -22.16 4.72 -10.69
N HIS A 153 -22.64 4.17 -11.83
CA HIS A 153 -23.94 4.52 -12.41
C HIS A 153 -25.13 3.75 -11.79
N VAL A 154 -24.86 2.79 -10.91
CA VAL A 154 -25.89 1.94 -10.28
C VAL A 154 -26.31 2.56 -8.95
N CYS A 155 -27.56 3.00 -8.88
CA CYS A 155 -28.17 3.44 -7.62
C CYS A 155 -28.45 2.24 -6.73
N PHE A 156 -27.93 2.26 -5.49
CA PHE A 156 -28.14 1.18 -4.52
C PHE A 156 -29.62 0.95 -4.23
N GLU A 157 -30.42 2.03 -4.24
CA GLU A 157 -31.85 2.03 -3.96
C GLU A 157 -32.66 1.22 -5.00
N ASN A 158 -32.10 1.01 -6.19
CA ASN A 158 -32.71 0.18 -7.24
C ASN A 158 -32.37 -1.30 -7.10
N ILE A 159 -31.42 -1.66 -6.24
CA ILE A 159 -31.09 -3.05 -5.98
C ILE A 159 -32.12 -3.58 -5.00
N LYS A 160 -32.87 -4.60 -5.44
CA LYS A 160 -33.71 -5.41 -4.55
C LYS A 160 -32.80 -6.25 -3.66
N VAL A 161 -32.19 -5.62 -2.66
CA VAL A 161 -31.47 -6.33 -1.61
C VAL A 161 -32.52 -6.98 -0.75
N SER A 162 -32.58 -8.32 -0.74
CA SER A 162 -33.26 -8.98 0.36
C SER A 162 -32.46 -8.59 1.61
N TYR A 163 -33.06 -7.87 2.56
CA TYR A 163 -32.43 -7.43 3.81
C TYR A 163 -31.87 -8.58 4.68
N PHE A 164 -31.84 -9.81 4.16
CA PHE A 164 -31.54 -11.07 4.83
C PHE A 164 -30.27 -11.78 4.33
N GLU A 165 -29.52 -11.25 3.36
CA GLU A 165 -28.20 -11.81 3.06
C GLU A 165 -27.21 -11.40 4.17
N ARG A 166 -27.24 -12.13 5.29
CA ARG A 166 -26.47 -11.84 6.53
C ARG A 166 -24.96 -11.68 6.33
N ASN A 167 -24.42 -12.16 5.21
CA ASN A 167 -22.99 -12.20 4.92
C ASN A 167 -22.61 -11.34 3.71
N VAL A 168 -23.40 -10.33 3.37
CA VAL A 168 -23.11 -9.45 2.23
C VAL A 168 -22.95 -8.01 2.67
N THR A 169 -21.78 -7.45 2.35
CA THR A 169 -21.47 -6.04 2.53
C THR A 169 -21.47 -5.37 1.17
N TYR A 170 -22.34 -4.40 0.98
CA TYR A 170 -22.38 -3.60 -0.24
C TYR A 170 -21.50 -2.35 -0.09
N TYR A 171 -20.79 -2.04 -1.17
CA TYR A 171 -20.18 -0.75 -1.41
C TYR A 171 -20.91 -0.02 -2.53
N SER A 172 -21.38 1.20 -2.25
CA SER A 172 -21.92 2.11 -3.25
C SER A 172 -21.39 3.52 -3.01
N LYS A 173 -20.61 4.04 -3.96
CA LYS A 173 -20.02 5.37 -3.89
C LYS A 173 -21.06 6.49 -3.74
N ASN A 174 -22.22 6.31 -4.37
CA ASN A 174 -23.25 7.34 -4.51
C ASN A 174 -24.48 7.12 -3.60
N SER A 175 -24.44 6.12 -2.70
CA SER A 175 -25.58 5.85 -1.84
C SER A 175 -25.47 6.56 -0.49
N ASN A 176 -26.59 7.14 -0.08
CA ASN A 176 -26.81 7.68 1.26
C ASN A 176 -27.42 6.65 2.23
N SER A 177 -27.62 5.41 1.79
CA SER A 177 -28.20 4.33 2.59
C SER A 177 -27.18 3.72 3.58
N HIS A 178 -27.65 2.80 4.45
CA HIS A 178 -26.82 2.03 5.41
C HIS A 178 -25.90 1.00 4.74
N VAL A 179 -25.07 1.44 3.80
CA VAL A 179 -24.04 0.63 3.13
C VAL A 179 -22.68 1.26 3.31
N VAL A 180 -21.61 0.51 3.01
CA VAL A 180 -20.28 1.14 2.93
C VAL A 180 -20.34 2.11 1.75
N ASN A 181 -20.22 3.39 2.02
CA ASN A 181 -20.25 4.42 1.00
C ASN A 181 -18.94 5.23 1.03
N ARG A 182 -18.93 6.35 0.31
CA ARG A 182 -17.79 7.27 0.29
C ARG A 182 -17.32 7.64 1.69
N THR A 183 -18.25 8.06 2.56
CA THR A 183 -17.95 8.48 3.94
C THR A 183 -17.38 7.33 4.77
N GLY A 184 -17.90 6.11 4.60
CA GLY A 184 -17.37 4.91 5.25
C GLY A 184 -15.92 4.62 4.87
N VAL A 185 -15.56 4.76 3.59
CA VAL A 185 -14.17 4.57 3.12
C VAL A 185 -13.27 5.69 3.64
N VAL A 186 -13.72 6.95 3.62
CA VAL A 186 -12.97 8.07 4.20
C VAL A 186 -12.69 7.83 5.69
N GLY A 187 -13.70 7.39 6.45
CA GLY A 187 -13.55 7.05 7.86
C GLY A 187 -12.60 5.88 8.11
N ALA A 188 -12.61 4.86 7.26
CA ALA A 188 -11.66 3.74 7.39
C ALA A 188 -10.22 4.16 7.10
N LEU A 189 -10.02 5.02 6.10
CA LEU A 189 -8.70 5.48 5.65
C LEU A 189 -8.13 6.62 6.49
N CYS A 190 -8.91 7.28 7.34
CA CYS A 190 -8.41 8.43 8.10
C CYS A 190 -7.49 8.05 9.27
N TYR A 191 -7.51 6.78 9.69
CA TYR A 191 -6.73 6.26 10.82
C TYR A 191 -5.46 5.54 10.35
N GLU A 192 -4.40 5.62 11.15
CA GLU A 192 -3.19 4.82 10.92
C GLU A 192 -3.41 3.35 11.33
N PRO A 193 -2.76 2.37 10.67
CA PRO A 193 -1.83 2.52 9.55
C PRO A 193 -2.51 2.69 8.18
N ALA A 194 -3.85 2.62 8.10
CA ALA A 194 -4.57 2.65 6.83
C ALA A 194 -4.28 3.92 6.03
N PHE A 195 -4.19 5.08 6.69
CA PHE A 195 -3.86 6.33 6.04
C PHE A 195 -2.50 6.28 5.34
N SER A 196 -1.44 5.89 6.07
CA SER A 196 -0.08 5.88 5.54
C SER A 196 0.24 4.75 4.56
N HIS A 197 -0.52 3.64 4.63
CA HIS A 197 -0.28 2.43 3.86
C HIS A 197 -1.27 2.20 2.70
N SER A 198 -2.04 3.21 2.31
CA SER A 198 -2.97 3.17 1.16
C SER A 198 -2.46 3.93 -0.07
N THR A 199 -1.14 4.09 -0.21
CA THR A 199 -0.52 4.90 -1.28
C THR A 199 -0.95 4.48 -2.69
N LYS A 200 -1.10 3.19 -2.96
CA LYS A 200 -1.60 2.69 -4.25
C LYS A 200 -3.02 3.13 -4.55
N LEU A 201 -3.88 3.21 -3.53
CA LEU A 201 -5.23 3.71 -3.70
C LEU A 201 -5.21 5.19 -4.09
N TYR A 202 -4.33 5.98 -3.45
CA TYR A 202 -4.16 7.39 -3.76
C TYR A 202 -3.58 7.61 -5.17
N LEU A 203 -2.67 6.73 -5.62
CA LEU A 203 -2.14 6.74 -6.98
C LEU A 203 -3.18 6.33 -8.03
N ALA A 204 -4.11 5.43 -7.69
CA ALA A 204 -5.22 5.10 -8.59
C ALA A 204 -6.19 6.29 -8.72
N ALA A 205 -6.40 7.02 -7.62
CA ALA A 205 -7.25 8.22 -7.60
C ALA A 205 -6.62 9.41 -8.34
N PHE A 206 -5.31 9.56 -8.26
CA PHE A 206 -4.60 10.70 -8.81
C PHE A 206 -3.45 10.23 -9.71
N ASP A 207 -3.48 10.64 -10.98
CA ASP A 207 -2.41 10.36 -11.95
C ASP A 207 -1.16 11.22 -11.66
N VAL A 208 -0.48 10.90 -10.56
CA VAL A 208 0.67 11.64 -10.03
C VAL A 208 1.79 10.70 -9.61
N SER A 209 2.95 11.28 -9.29
CA SER A 209 4.07 10.50 -8.79
C SER A 209 3.82 9.99 -7.36
N ILE A 210 4.39 8.84 -7.03
CA ILE A 210 4.38 8.31 -5.65
C ILE A 210 5.04 9.26 -4.66
N HIS A 211 6.03 10.04 -5.09
CA HIS A 211 6.67 11.05 -4.25
C HIS A 211 5.71 12.16 -3.83
N SER A 212 4.81 12.57 -4.73
CA SER A 212 3.75 13.54 -4.44
C SER A 212 2.79 12.99 -3.38
N ILE A 213 2.34 11.74 -3.55
CA ILE A 213 1.45 11.07 -2.59
C ILE A 213 2.12 10.94 -1.22
N VAL A 214 3.36 10.45 -1.17
CA VAL A 214 4.08 10.26 0.10
C VAL A 214 4.34 11.61 0.79
N SER A 215 4.52 12.70 0.05
CA SER A 215 4.65 14.03 0.63
C SER A 215 3.35 14.53 1.25
N ILE A 216 2.20 14.23 0.64
CA ILE A 216 0.88 14.52 1.22
C ILE A 216 0.64 13.68 2.47
N VAL A 217 0.94 12.38 2.41
CA VAL A 217 0.78 11.47 3.57
C VAL A 217 1.69 11.87 4.72
N ASP A 218 2.91 12.30 4.43
CA ASP A 218 3.84 12.80 5.45
C ASP A 218 3.29 14.06 6.12
N LEU A 219 2.84 15.02 5.31
CA LEU A 219 2.24 16.27 5.76
C LEU A 219 0.99 16.07 6.62
N LEU A 220 0.11 15.14 6.23
CA LEU A 220 -1.22 14.97 6.83
C LEU A 220 -1.29 13.87 7.88
N GLY A 221 -0.37 12.91 7.88
CA GLY A 221 -0.38 11.78 8.82
C GLY A 221 -0.01 12.20 10.25
N ASP A 222 0.02 11.23 11.15
CA ASP A 222 0.33 11.49 12.57
C ASP A 222 1.81 11.85 12.78
N GLU A 223 2.16 12.41 13.94
CA GLU A 223 3.55 12.78 14.25
C GLU A 223 4.44 11.55 14.42
N GLU A 224 3.92 10.51 15.08
CA GLU A 224 4.59 9.22 15.22
C GLU A 224 4.40 8.37 13.96
N LYS A 225 5.21 8.65 12.93
CA LYS A 225 5.18 7.85 11.70
C LYS A 225 5.59 6.40 11.97
N SER A 226 4.85 5.47 11.36
CA SER A 226 5.20 4.05 11.37
C SER A 226 6.63 3.86 10.84
N ILE A 227 7.32 2.82 11.35
CA ILE A 227 8.67 2.47 10.88
C ILE A 227 8.63 2.20 9.36
N ALA A 228 7.59 1.53 8.89
CA ALA A 228 7.38 1.22 7.49
C ALA A 228 7.20 2.48 6.62
N PHE A 229 6.44 3.48 7.07
CA PHE A 229 6.31 4.74 6.34
C PHE A 229 7.67 5.47 6.24
N ARG A 230 8.45 5.51 7.33
CA ARG A 230 9.80 6.09 7.33
C ARG A 230 10.73 5.39 6.35
N PHE A 231 10.64 4.06 6.23
CA PHE A 231 11.39 3.31 5.23
C PHE A 231 10.97 3.63 3.80
N SER A 232 9.67 3.70 3.55
CA SER A 232 9.13 4.12 2.24
C SER A 232 9.62 5.51 1.84
N ARG A 233 9.60 6.46 2.78
CA ARG A 233 10.11 7.82 2.58
C ARG A 233 11.61 7.82 2.27
N ARG A 234 12.43 7.12 3.08
CA ARG A 234 13.87 7.00 2.85
C ARG A 234 14.20 6.38 1.50
N LEU A 235 13.45 5.36 1.08
CA LEU A 235 13.60 4.74 -0.22
C LEU A 235 13.28 5.75 -1.33
N LEU A 236 12.20 6.52 -1.23
CA LEU A 236 11.83 7.49 -2.28
C LEU A 236 12.79 8.70 -2.33
N ASP A 237 13.24 9.19 -1.18
CA ASP A 237 14.06 10.39 -1.09
C ASP A 237 15.52 10.16 -1.48
N ILE A 238 16.02 8.91 -1.43
CA ILE A 238 17.42 8.66 -1.74
C ILE A 238 17.76 9.05 -3.19
N PRO A 239 18.77 9.92 -3.41
CA PRO A 239 19.17 10.31 -4.75
C PRO A 239 19.72 9.13 -5.54
N LEU A 240 19.57 9.20 -6.86
CA LEU A 240 20.24 8.29 -7.79
C LEU A 240 21.74 8.34 -7.55
N SER A 241 22.34 7.19 -7.28
CA SER A 241 23.75 7.09 -6.90
C SER A 241 24.29 5.70 -7.18
N LYS A 242 25.62 5.61 -7.30
CA LYS A 242 26.33 4.33 -7.21
C LYS A 242 26.70 4.08 -5.76
N GLY A 243 26.50 2.86 -5.28
CA GLY A 243 27.16 2.34 -4.08
C GLY A 243 26.42 2.52 -2.76
N LYS A 244 27.24 2.64 -1.70
CA LYS A 244 26.91 2.39 -0.29
C LYS A 244 25.68 3.09 0.29
N PRO A 245 25.33 4.36 -0.04
CA PRO A 245 24.15 5.00 0.54
C PRO A 245 22.85 4.25 0.25
N TYR A 246 22.67 3.77 -0.99
CA TYR A 246 21.47 3.04 -1.38
C TYR A 246 21.43 1.65 -0.75
N GLU A 247 22.57 0.98 -0.72
CA GLU A 247 22.71 -0.32 -0.06
C GLU A 247 22.41 -0.24 1.44
N ASN A 248 22.82 0.83 2.13
CA ASN A 248 22.48 1.03 3.54
C ASN A 248 20.98 1.21 3.75
N VAL A 249 20.30 1.96 2.87
CA VAL A 249 18.83 2.10 2.92
C VAL A 249 18.16 0.75 2.69
N LEU A 250 18.62 -0.01 1.69
CA LEU A 250 18.11 -1.36 1.44
C LEU A 250 18.42 -2.32 2.59
N TYR A 251 19.58 -2.23 3.23
CA TYR A 251 19.91 -3.04 4.40
C TYR A 251 18.88 -2.84 5.52
N ASP A 252 18.56 -1.60 5.88
CA ASP A 252 17.57 -1.35 6.92
C ASP A 252 16.17 -1.85 6.52
N ILE A 253 15.79 -1.62 5.25
CA ILE A 253 14.50 -2.06 4.70
C ILE A 253 14.40 -3.59 4.70
N LEU A 254 15.41 -4.29 4.17
CA LEU A 254 15.42 -5.74 4.10
C LEU A 254 15.49 -6.36 5.50
N SER A 255 16.24 -5.77 6.43
CA SER A 255 16.23 -6.20 7.84
C SER A 255 14.81 -6.13 8.42
N PHE A 256 14.09 -5.04 8.17
CA PHE A 256 12.70 -4.89 8.60
C PHE A 256 11.77 -5.89 7.91
N VAL A 257 11.87 -6.00 6.59
CA VAL A 257 11.03 -6.87 5.77
C VAL A 257 11.23 -8.34 6.13
N PHE A 258 12.47 -8.80 6.28
CA PHE A 258 12.79 -10.20 6.58
C PHE A 258 12.71 -10.55 8.07
N SER A 259 12.49 -9.58 8.96
CA SER A 259 12.37 -9.83 10.42
C SER A 259 11.22 -10.76 10.80
N ASN A 260 10.21 -10.94 9.94
CA ASN A 260 9.12 -11.89 10.15
C ASN A 260 9.38 -13.25 9.48
N CYS A 261 10.48 -13.38 8.74
CA CYS A 261 10.85 -14.59 8.01
C CYS A 261 11.91 -15.41 8.75
N TYR A 262 12.57 -14.84 9.76
CA TYR A 262 13.64 -15.44 10.54
C TYR A 262 13.50 -15.02 12.00
N GLU A 263 13.93 -15.86 12.94
CA GLU A 263 14.07 -15.47 14.35
C GLU A 263 15.10 -14.34 14.50
N LYS A 264 16.20 -14.44 13.73
CA LYS A 264 17.24 -13.42 13.62
C LYS A 264 17.71 -13.34 12.18
N VAL A 265 17.57 -12.17 11.56
CA VAL A 265 18.07 -11.93 10.20
C VAL A 265 19.57 -11.76 10.25
N GLU A 266 20.32 -12.72 9.69
CA GLU A 266 21.76 -12.59 9.47
C GLU A 266 22.02 -12.11 8.05
N MET A 267 22.47 -10.87 7.92
CA MET A 267 22.71 -10.22 6.64
C MET A 267 24.12 -9.64 6.60
N HIS A 268 24.80 -9.86 5.47
CA HIS A 268 26.13 -9.37 5.19
C HIS A 268 26.08 -8.41 4.00
N VAL A 269 26.77 -7.27 4.11
CA VAL A 269 26.80 -6.22 3.09
C VAL A 269 28.22 -6.06 2.58
N GLN A 270 28.39 -5.79 1.28
CA GLN A 270 29.68 -5.53 0.65
C GLN A 270 30.70 -6.67 0.87
N VAL A 271 30.27 -7.91 0.59
CA VAL A 271 31.11 -9.10 0.76
C VAL A 271 31.97 -9.30 -0.47
N ALA A 272 33.27 -9.06 -0.34
CA ALA A 272 34.24 -9.36 -1.38
C ALA A 272 34.38 -10.87 -1.60
N ASN A 273 34.65 -11.28 -2.84
CA ASN A 273 35.11 -12.65 -3.11
C ASN A 273 36.58 -12.85 -2.66
N GLU A 274 37.07 -14.09 -2.66
CA GLU A 274 38.42 -14.44 -2.18
C GLU A 274 39.54 -13.64 -2.86
N GLY A 275 39.31 -13.12 -4.08
CA GLY A 275 40.26 -12.29 -4.82
C GLY A 275 40.06 -10.77 -4.70
N GLY A 276 39.05 -10.29 -3.97
CA GLY A 276 38.73 -8.87 -3.83
C GLY A 276 38.24 -8.17 -5.10
N LEU A 277 38.11 -8.88 -6.22
CA LEU A 277 37.78 -8.33 -7.54
C LEU A 277 36.29 -8.04 -7.73
N ARG A 278 35.44 -8.78 -7.01
CA ARG A 278 33.98 -8.66 -7.08
C ARG A 278 33.45 -8.49 -5.66
N VAL A 279 32.61 -7.47 -5.48
CA VAL A 279 31.94 -7.18 -4.23
C VAL A 279 30.46 -7.43 -4.41
N ARG A 280 29.89 -8.26 -3.55
CA ARG A 280 28.47 -8.59 -3.53
C ARG A 280 27.76 -7.62 -2.61
N ASP A 281 26.68 -7.02 -3.09
CA ASP A 281 26.02 -5.94 -2.36
C ASP A 281 25.41 -6.45 -1.06
N ILE A 282 24.54 -7.47 -1.13
CA ILE A 282 23.79 -7.96 0.03
C ILE A 282 23.67 -9.49 -0.04
N ILE A 283 23.91 -10.16 1.10
CA ILE A 283 23.72 -11.61 1.27
C ILE A 283 22.92 -11.85 2.55
N ILE A 284 21.83 -12.60 2.47
CA ILE A 284 21.03 -13.03 3.63
C ILE A 284 21.25 -14.53 3.87
N ASP A 285 21.46 -14.92 5.12
CA ASP A 285 21.50 -16.32 5.53
C ASP A 285 20.12 -16.97 5.45
N ASN A 286 19.99 -17.99 4.60
CA ASN A 286 18.75 -18.72 4.38
C ASN A 286 18.81 -20.16 4.90
N ARG A 287 19.67 -20.44 5.90
CA ARG A 287 19.79 -21.79 6.48
C ARG A 287 18.67 -22.13 7.45
N ASP A 288 18.05 -21.12 8.08
CA ASP A 288 16.98 -21.32 9.06
C ASP A 288 15.76 -20.38 8.88
N PRO A 289 15.11 -20.38 7.70
CA PRO A 289 13.92 -19.56 7.48
C PRO A 289 12.69 -20.17 8.15
N GLN A 290 11.83 -19.31 8.69
CA GLN A 290 10.48 -19.65 9.16
C GLN A 290 9.43 -19.53 8.04
N ASN A 291 9.74 -18.76 6.99
CA ASN A 291 8.87 -18.59 5.83
C ASN A 291 8.88 -19.83 4.90
N SER A 292 7.71 -20.26 4.43
CA SER A 292 7.57 -21.46 3.60
C SER A 292 8.22 -21.35 2.22
N PHE A 293 8.14 -20.17 1.57
CA PHE A 293 8.79 -19.93 0.28
C PHE A 293 10.32 -19.94 0.42
N LEU A 294 10.83 -19.34 1.48
CA LEU A 294 12.27 -19.33 1.75
C LEU A 294 12.81 -20.73 2.11
N ASN A 295 12.02 -21.56 2.80
CA ASN A 295 12.35 -22.97 3.01
C ASN A 295 12.41 -23.75 1.69
N LEU A 296 11.46 -23.52 0.76
CA LEU A 296 11.51 -24.13 -0.57
C LEU A 296 12.81 -23.76 -1.31
N LEU A 297 13.24 -22.49 -1.24
CA LEU A 297 14.52 -22.07 -1.82
C LEU A 297 15.71 -22.78 -1.15
N LYS A 298 15.68 -22.92 0.19
CA LYS A 298 16.71 -23.65 0.94
C LYS A 298 16.80 -25.11 0.50
N ASP A 299 15.67 -25.79 0.35
CA ASP A 299 15.59 -27.18 -0.09
C ASP A 299 16.11 -27.35 -1.52
N ASN A 300 16.00 -26.30 -2.35
CA ASN A 300 16.61 -26.18 -3.66
C ASN A 300 18.07 -25.68 -3.63
N SER A 301 18.77 -25.88 -2.51
CA SER A 301 20.20 -25.55 -2.30
C SER A 301 20.54 -24.05 -2.24
N THR A 302 19.56 -23.16 -2.11
CA THR A 302 19.80 -21.73 -1.84
C THR A 302 19.93 -21.48 -0.34
N HIS A 303 21.12 -21.74 0.20
CA HIS A 303 21.45 -21.49 1.61
C HIS A 303 21.79 -20.03 1.91
N TYR A 304 22.13 -19.25 0.88
CA TYR A 304 22.32 -17.81 0.96
C TYR A 304 21.53 -17.12 -0.14
N LEU A 305 20.73 -16.11 0.22
CA LEU A 305 20.06 -15.27 -0.76
C LEU A 305 21.03 -14.18 -1.21
N LEU A 306 21.42 -14.22 -2.48
CA LEU A 306 22.22 -13.18 -3.08
C LEU A 306 21.32 -12.08 -3.63
N MET A 307 21.58 -10.84 -3.21
CA MET A 307 20.88 -9.66 -3.70
C MET A 307 21.86 -8.61 -4.24
N ASP A 308 21.50 -8.01 -5.38
CA ASP A 308 22.28 -6.97 -6.05
C ASP A 308 21.45 -5.67 -6.14
N ALA A 309 22.06 -4.54 -5.79
CA ALA A 309 21.40 -3.26 -5.64
C ALA A 309 21.80 -2.30 -6.77
N LYS A 310 20.80 -1.77 -7.47
CA LYS A 310 21.00 -0.93 -8.67
C LYS A 310 20.14 0.33 -8.62
N ASN A 311 20.77 1.45 -8.25
CA ASN A 311 20.13 2.76 -8.09
C ASN A 311 20.43 3.73 -9.24
N TYR A 312 20.08 3.34 -10.46
CA TYR A 312 20.31 4.14 -11.67
C TYR A 312 19.01 4.65 -12.28
N LYS A 313 19.10 5.71 -13.09
CA LYS A 313 17.94 6.30 -13.78
C LYS A 313 17.32 5.36 -14.82
N GLY A 314 18.13 4.49 -15.41
CA GLY A 314 17.73 3.61 -16.50
C GLY A 314 17.19 2.27 -16.02
N LEU A 315 16.44 1.61 -16.91
CA LEU A 315 16.09 0.20 -16.77
C LEU A 315 17.35 -0.67 -16.81
N LEU A 316 17.32 -1.79 -16.10
CA LEU A 316 18.38 -2.80 -16.18
C LEU A 316 18.47 -3.40 -17.59
N ASN A 317 19.70 -3.64 -18.02
CA ASN A 317 20.05 -4.21 -19.31
C ASN A 317 20.72 -5.59 -19.15
N VAL A 318 20.99 -6.27 -20.27
CA VAL A 318 21.50 -7.65 -20.28
C VAL A 318 22.86 -7.80 -19.59
N ARG A 319 23.74 -6.78 -19.69
CA ARG A 319 25.07 -6.83 -19.06
C ARG A 319 25.01 -6.85 -17.54
N ASP A 320 23.97 -6.24 -16.96
CA ASP A 320 23.76 -6.23 -15.51
C ASP A 320 23.51 -7.67 -15.00
N ILE A 321 22.78 -8.48 -15.77
CA ILE A 321 22.50 -9.88 -15.44
C ILE A 321 23.71 -10.79 -15.65
N ASP A 322 24.48 -10.61 -16.72
CA ASP A 322 25.63 -11.48 -16.98
C ASP A 322 26.66 -11.41 -15.84
N THR A 323 26.84 -10.21 -15.27
CA THR A 323 27.67 -9.99 -14.07
C THR A 323 27.10 -10.71 -12.85
N PHE A 324 25.79 -10.55 -12.61
CA PHE A 324 25.09 -11.14 -11.47
C PHE A 324 25.08 -12.68 -11.50
N ILE A 325 24.90 -13.29 -12.69
CA ILE A 325 25.00 -14.75 -12.87
C ILE A 325 26.40 -15.25 -12.51
N GLY A 326 27.44 -14.48 -12.86
CA GLY A 326 28.80 -14.78 -12.44
C GLY A 326 28.91 -14.91 -10.92
N TYR A 327 28.25 -14.03 -10.15
CA TYR A 327 28.26 -14.09 -8.69
C TYR A 327 27.55 -15.33 -8.15
N ILE A 328 26.42 -15.72 -8.75
CA ILE A 328 25.70 -16.95 -8.38
C ILE A 328 26.59 -18.18 -8.62
N GLY A 329 27.21 -18.27 -9.80
CA GLY A 329 28.05 -19.42 -10.19
C GLY A 329 29.35 -19.57 -9.38
N GLU A 330 29.82 -18.52 -8.73
CA GLU A 330 31.04 -18.54 -7.90
C GLU A 330 30.88 -19.32 -6.58
N ASN A 331 29.66 -19.41 -6.04
CA ASN A 331 29.42 -20.08 -4.77
C ASN A 331 28.15 -20.92 -4.84
N LYS A 332 28.33 -22.25 -4.81
CA LYS A 332 27.25 -23.24 -4.87
C LYS A 332 26.16 -23.05 -3.80
N LYS A 333 26.48 -22.36 -2.69
CA LYS A 333 25.51 -22.09 -1.61
C LYS A 333 24.47 -21.01 -1.96
N PHE A 334 24.67 -20.25 -3.03
CA PHE A 334 23.61 -19.40 -3.61
C PHE A 334 22.55 -20.24 -4.36
N GLY A 335 22.85 -21.51 -4.65
CA GLY A 335 22.00 -22.35 -5.49
C GLY A 335 21.90 -21.76 -6.90
N ASN A 336 20.68 -21.76 -7.44
CA ASN A 336 20.39 -21.17 -8.74
C ASN A 336 19.41 -19.98 -8.65
N PHE A 337 19.33 -19.31 -7.49
CA PHE A 337 18.37 -18.23 -7.24
C PHE A 337 19.09 -16.93 -6.88
N GLY A 338 18.55 -15.80 -7.33
CA GLY A 338 19.02 -14.48 -6.90
C GLY A 338 18.01 -13.37 -7.15
N VAL A 339 18.18 -12.25 -6.44
CA VAL A 339 17.30 -11.07 -6.55
C VAL A 339 18.09 -9.84 -6.96
N ILE A 340 17.57 -9.03 -7.88
CA ILE A 340 18.13 -7.73 -8.21
C ILE A 340 17.13 -6.65 -7.81
N LEU A 341 17.54 -5.77 -6.91
CA LEU A 341 16.79 -4.62 -6.40
C LEU A 341 17.13 -3.40 -7.26
N SER A 342 16.18 -2.93 -8.05
CA SER A 342 16.37 -1.86 -9.03
C SER A 342 15.49 -0.65 -8.75
N ARG A 343 15.96 0.55 -9.05
CA ARG A 343 15.11 1.75 -9.00
C ARG A 343 13.98 1.74 -10.04
N ARG A 344 14.20 1.12 -11.20
CA ARG A 344 13.28 1.19 -12.37
C ARG A 344 12.87 -0.17 -12.93
N GLY A 345 13.50 -1.26 -12.48
CA GLY A 345 13.21 -2.61 -12.95
C GLY A 345 13.90 -2.97 -14.25
N ALA A 346 13.37 -3.98 -14.94
CA ALA A 346 14.00 -4.63 -16.09
C ALA A 346 13.49 -4.11 -17.45
N SER A 347 14.40 -3.92 -18.40
CA SER A 347 14.04 -3.66 -19.80
C SER A 347 13.36 -4.88 -20.47
N LYS A 348 12.61 -4.65 -21.56
CA LYS A 348 11.93 -5.74 -22.31
C LYS A 348 12.90 -6.83 -22.76
N ASN A 349 14.08 -6.44 -23.25
CA ASN A 349 15.11 -7.40 -23.67
C ASN A 349 15.67 -8.18 -22.49
N LEU A 350 15.81 -7.52 -21.33
CA LEU A 350 16.24 -8.20 -20.11
C LEU A 350 15.23 -9.25 -19.66
N LYS A 351 13.93 -8.95 -19.70
CA LYS A 351 12.87 -9.91 -19.38
C LYS A 351 12.93 -11.17 -20.26
N LYS A 352 13.17 -11.01 -21.56
CA LYS A 352 13.38 -12.15 -22.47
C LYS A 352 14.61 -12.98 -22.07
N GLN A 353 15.69 -12.32 -21.68
CA GLN A 353 16.89 -13.01 -21.22
C GLN A 353 16.65 -13.74 -19.89
N LEU A 354 15.88 -13.17 -18.96
CA LEU A 354 15.48 -13.82 -17.71
C LEU A 354 14.72 -15.12 -17.96
N VAL A 355 13.75 -15.13 -18.89
CA VAL A 355 13.03 -16.35 -19.29
C VAL A 355 13.97 -17.40 -19.86
N LYS A 356 14.94 -16.99 -20.69
CA LYS A 356 15.99 -17.89 -21.20
C LYS A 356 16.90 -18.45 -20.10
N LYS A 357 17.20 -17.68 -19.05
CA LYS A 357 18.02 -18.14 -17.92
C LYS A 357 17.24 -19.09 -17.01
N LEU A 358 15.95 -18.83 -16.86
CA LEU A 358 15.04 -19.70 -16.17
C LEU A 358 14.96 -21.09 -16.85
N SER A 359 14.93 -21.16 -18.18
CA SER A 359 15.00 -22.47 -18.89
C SER A 359 16.36 -23.17 -18.73
N GLN A 360 17.38 -22.48 -18.26
CA GLN A 360 18.69 -23.04 -17.88
C GLN A 360 18.77 -23.41 -16.39
N GLY A 361 17.65 -23.31 -15.67
CA GLY A 361 17.54 -23.62 -14.25
C GLY A 361 17.98 -22.48 -13.32
N VAL A 362 18.24 -21.27 -13.84
CA VAL A 362 18.66 -20.11 -13.04
C VAL A 362 17.52 -19.10 -12.91
N GLU A 363 17.05 -18.91 -11.69
CA GLU A 363 15.92 -18.06 -11.33
C GLU A 363 16.40 -16.71 -10.81
N ILE A 364 16.20 -15.65 -11.59
CA ILE A 364 16.55 -14.29 -11.18
C ILE A 364 15.29 -13.45 -11.14
N VAL A 365 14.97 -12.92 -9.96
CA VAL A 365 13.85 -12.01 -9.75
C VAL A 365 14.35 -10.58 -9.76
N VAL A 366 13.76 -9.72 -10.59
CA VAL A 366 14.01 -8.27 -10.55
C VAL A 366 12.86 -7.59 -9.84
N LEU A 367 13.18 -6.91 -8.74
CA LEU A 367 12.25 -6.08 -7.98
C LEU A 367 12.55 -4.62 -8.28
N ASP A 368 11.52 -3.85 -8.64
CA ASP A 368 11.64 -2.40 -8.78
C ASP A 368 11.30 -1.65 -7.48
N GLU A 369 11.37 -0.31 -7.50
CA GLU A 369 11.01 0.53 -6.36
C GLU A 369 9.60 0.25 -5.83
N SER A 370 8.63 0.02 -6.74
CA SER A 370 7.26 -0.24 -6.36
C SER A 370 7.10 -1.60 -5.67
N ASP A 371 7.86 -2.60 -6.10
CA ASP A 371 7.89 -3.91 -5.48
C ASP A 371 8.46 -3.85 -4.06
N VAL A 372 9.52 -3.06 -3.83
CA VAL A 372 10.11 -2.90 -2.49
C VAL A 372 9.15 -2.15 -1.55
N LEU A 373 8.44 -1.14 -2.06
CA LEU A 373 7.39 -0.45 -1.30
C LEU A 373 6.25 -1.41 -0.93
N ASP A 374 5.84 -2.29 -1.85
CA ASP A 374 4.86 -3.33 -1.55
C ASP A 374 5.31 -4.27 -0.44
N MET A 375 6.59 -4.66 -0.43
CA MET A 375 7.14 -5.49 0.64
C MET A 375 7.10 -4.77 1.99
N ILE A 376 7.39 -3.46 2.02
CA ILE A 376 7.31 -2.64 3.23
C ILE A 376 5.86 -2.56 3.74
N ASP A 377 4.89 -2.30 2.85
CA ASP A 377 3.47 -2.21 3.21
C ASP A 377 2.94 -3.55 3.72
N LEU A 378 3.27 -4.66 3.05
CA LEU A 378 2.89 -6.00 3.50
C LEU A 378 3.46 -6.30 4.89
N ARG A 379 4.72 -5.95 5.14
CA ARG A 379 5.33 -6.14 6.47
C ARG A 379 4.63 -5.27 7.52
N ALA A 380 4.27 -4.03 7.20
CA ALA A 380 3.58 -3.11 8.11
C ALA A 380 2.21 -3.62 8.56
N LEU A 381 1.55 -4.38 7.69
CA LEU A 381 0.23 -4.98 7.94
C LEU A 381 0.33 -6.40 8.52
N ASP A 382 1.51 -6.81 9.00
CA ASP A 382 1.83 -8.17 9.46
C ASP A 382 1.39 -9.24 8.44
N ARG A 383 1.79 -9.05 7.19
CA ARG A 383 1.60 -9.99 6.07
C ARG A 383 2.93 -10.45 5.52
N ASP A 384 2.88 -11.48 4.67
CA ASP A 384 4.08 -12.07 4.08
C ASP A 384 4.63 -11.18 2.95
N PRO A 385 5.76 -10.48 3.15
CA PRO A 385 6.38 -9.70 2.08
C PRO A 385 7.02 -10.58 1.01
N MET A 386 7.32 -11.86 1.29
CA MET A 386 7.90 -12.78 0.31
C MET A 386 6.91 -13.14 -0.80
N SER A 387 5.61 -12.89 -0.59
CA SER A 387 4.59 -13.01 -1.62
C SER A 387 4.93 -12.18 -2.87
N VAL A 388 5.57 -11.01 -2.73
CA VAL A 388 6.00 -10.17 -3.87
C VAL A 388 7.03 -10.89 -4.73
N ILE A 389 8.04 -11.51 -4.10
CA ILE A 389 9.08 -12.28 -4.80
C ILE A 389 8.47 -13.51 -5.47
N LYS A 390 7.61 -14.23 -4.74
CA LYS A 390 6.90 -15.43 -5.23
C LYS A 390 6.04 -15.11 -6.44
N ASP A 391 5.29 -14.01 -6.40
CA ASP A 391 4.42 -13.59 -7.51
C ASP A 391 5.23 -13.17 -8.73
N LYS A 392 6.36 -12.46 -8.54
CA LYS A 392 7.27 -12.12 -9.64
C LYS A 392 7.89 -13.36 -10.28
N LEU A 393 8.29 -14.34 -9.46
CA LEU A 393 8.81 -15.61 -9.95
C LEU A 393 7.74 -16.39 -10.74
N LYS A 394 6.52 -16.47 -10.21
CA LYS A 394 5.37 -17.10 -10.87
C LYS A 394 5.05 -16.43 -12.22
N GLN A 395 5.09 -15.10 -12.27
CA GLN A 395 4.91 -14.36 -13.52
C GLN A 395 5.99 -14.67 -14.55
N LEU A 396 7.25 -14.88 -14.12
CA LEU A 396 8.33 -15.32 -15.01
C LEU A 396 8.10 -16.75 -15.53
N HIS A 397 7.63 -17.67 -14.68
CA HIS A 397 7.29 -19.03 -15.10
C HIS A 397 6.15 -19.06 -16.13
N PHE A 398 5.14 -18.18 -16.02
CA PHE A 398 4.04 -18.09 -16.99
C PHE A 398 4.42 -17.46 -18.34
N GLN A 399 5.64 -16.93 -18.48
CA GLN A 399 6.16 -16.37 -19.74
C GLN A 399 7.02 -17.37 -20.53
N GLN A 400 7.25 -18.58 -19.99
CA GLN A 400 7.76 -19.72 -20.76
C GLN A 400 6.71 -20.20 -21.75
#